data_AF-A0A2V9K5V4-F1
#
_entry.id   AF-A0A2V9K5V4-F1
#
_cell.length_a   1.000
_cell.length_b   1.000
_cell.length_c   1.000
_cell.angle_alpha   90.00
_cell.angle_beta   90.00
_cell.angle_gamma   90.00
#
_symmetry.space_group_name_H-M   'P 1'
#
loop_
_entity.id
_entity.type
_entity.pdbx_description
1 polymer ?
#
loop_
_entity_poly.entity_id
_entity_poly.type
_entity_poly.pdbx_seq_one_letter_code
_entity_poly.pdbx_strand_id
1 'polypeptide(L)'
;MKILVHAHTTFSGDGELSPRELAALARRSGFRAVLVTDHFESLNPDSFRALCESCRSIGDCLMVPGYERSWKGYHVLALGANEWYDDAEIGDWALKVRRHGGIVVLAHPTRYRHQVPAPILEACDAVEVWNSKPAYDGSIGPHP
;
A
#
# COMPACT_ATOMS: atom_id res chain seq x y z
N MET A 1 6.86 -13.66 12.17
CA MET A 1 6.55 -12.22 12.36
C MET A 1 5.33 -11.91 11.51
N LYS A 2 4.33 -11.17 12.02
CA LYS A 2 3.12 -10.79 11.26
C LYS A 2 3.23 -9.34 10.80
N ILE A 3 2.98 -9.09 9.51
CA ILE A 3 3.04 -7.76 8.87
C ILE A 3 1.74 -7.58 8.08
N LEU A 4 1.12 -6.41 8.19
CA LEU A 4 -0.01 -6.00 7.36
C LEU A 4 0.56 -5.18 6.20
N VAL A 5 0.46 -5.68 4.96
CA VAL A 5 1.22 -5.14 3.81
C VAL A 5 0.41 -4.23 2.88
N HIS A 6 -0.91 -4.19 3.06
CA HIS A 6 -1.84 -3.36 2.30
C HIS A 6 -2.92 -2.90 3.28
N ALA A 7 -2.92 -1.61 3.61
CA ALA A 7 -3.87 -1.03 4.56
C ALA A 7 -4.08 0.45 4.29
N HIS A 8 -5.33 0.89 4.38
CA HIS A 8 -5.72 2.28 4.13
C HIS A 8 -6.03 2.96 5.47
N THR A 9 -5.92 4.27 5.49
CA THR A 9 -6.17 5.12 6.64
C THR A 9 -7.16 6.22 6.26
N THR A 10 -7.46 7.12 7.20
CA THR A 10 -8.28 8.30 6.91
C THR A 10 -7.65 9.28 5.90
N PHE A 11 -6.44 9.00 5.39
CA PHE A 11 -5.83 9.79 4.31
C PHE A 11 -6.40 9.43 2.93
N SER A 12 -6.99 8.25 2.75
CA SER A 12 -7.85 7.93 1.60
C SER A 12 -9.33 7.95 2.00
N GLY A 13 -10.22 8.07 1.00
CA GLY A 13 -11.66 8.12 1.24
C GLY A 13 -12.31 6.81 1.69
N ASP A 14 -11.55 5.71 1.71
CA ASP A 14 -12.05 4.35 2.02
C ASP A 14 -11.42 3.73 3.28
N GLY A 15 -10.56 4.47 3.99
CA GLY A 15 -10.03 4.08 5.29
C GLY A 15 -10.76 4.79 6.44
N GLU A 16 -11.01 4.05 7.53
CA GLU A 16 -11.76 4.56 8.70
C GLU A 16 -10.88 4.92 9.90
N LEU A 17 -9.65 4.39 9.94
CA LEU A 17 -8.74 4.55 11.07
C LEU A 17 -7.60 5.51 10.71
N SER A 18 -7.24 6.40 11.63
CA SER A 18 -6.00 7.17 11.49
C SER A 18 -4.78 6.23 11.55
N PRO A 19 -3.59 6.64 11.08
CA PRO A 19 -2.38 5.82 11.19
C PRO A 19 -2.10 5.33 12.62
N ARG A 20 -2.39 6.14 13.64
CA ARG A 20 -2.22 5.78 15.06
C ARG A 20 -3.22 4.72 15.52
N GLU A 21 -4.48 4.84 15.13
CA GLU A 21 -5.52 3.86 15.47
C GLU A 21 -5.27 2.53 14.76
N LEU A 22 -4.87 2.58 13.49
CA LEU A 22 -4.46 1.41 12.72
C LEU A 22 -3.26 0.69 13.35
N ALA A 23 -2.23 1.44 13.78
CA ALA A 23 -1.09 0.90 14.51
C ALA A 23 -1.50 0.20 15.81
N ALA A 24 -2.41 0.82 16.58
CA ALA A 24 -2.93 0.26 17.82
C ALA A 24 -3.72 -1.04 17.57
N LEU A 25 -4.56 -1.07 16.53
CA LEU A 25 -5.29 -2.27 16.11
C LEU A 25 -4.33 -3.39 15.69
N ALA A 26 -3.36 -3.07 14.84
CA ALA A 26 -2.35 -4.01 14.35
C ALA A 26 -1.60 -4.67 15.52
N ARG A 27 -1.13 -3.87 16.50
CA ARG A 27 -0.48 -4.38 17.71
C ARG A 27 -1.38 -5.32 18.51
N ARG A 28 -2.62 -4.93 18.79
CA ARG A 28 -3.58 -5.77 19.53
C ARG A 28 -3.84 -7.10 18.81
N SER A 29 -3.79 -7.12 17.48
CA SER A 29 -3.92 -8.32 16.65
C SER A 29 -2.61 -9.09 16.45
N GLY A 30 -1.51 -8.69 17.11
CA GLY A 30 -0.22 -9.38 17.07
C GLY A 30 0.64 -9.07 15.85
N PHE A 31 0.33 -8.03 15.09
CA PHE A 31 1.16 -7.51 14.00
C PHE A 31 2.28 -6.63 14.55
N ARG A 32 3.45 -6.70 13.90
CA ARG A 32 4.66 -5.96 14.27
C ARG A 32 4.89 -4.73 13.40
N ALA A 33 4.30 -4.73 12.20
CA ALA A 33 4.43 -3.66 11.23
C ALA A 33 3.17 -3.54 10.37
N VAL A 34 2.92 -2.33 9.88
CA VAL A 34 1.89 -1.99 8.91
C VAL A 34 2.52 -1.19 7.80
N LEU A 35 2.28 -1.59 6.55
CA LEU A 35 2.61 -0.82 5.36
C LEU A 35 1.33 -0.12 4.94
N VAL A 36 1.35 1.22 5.05
CA VAL A 36 0.21 2.05 4.69
C VAL A 36 0.24 2.32 3.20
N THR A 37 -0.88 2.12 2.53
CA THR A 37 -1.00 2.15 1.08
C THR A 37 -2.28 2.87 0.66
N ASP A 38 -2.57 4.02 1.28
CA ASP A 38 -3.68 4.88 0.89
C ASP A 38 -3.70 5.14 -0.63
N HIS A 39 -4.90 5.29 -1.19
CA HIS A 39 -5.08 5.54 -2.62
C HIS A 39 -4.36 6.82 -3.06
N PHE A 40 -3.42 6.69 -3.99
CA PHE A 40 -2.64 7.80 -4.54
C PHE A 40 -3.55 8.91 -5.09
N GLU A 41 -4.65 8.54 -5.74
CA GLU A 41 -5.62 9.47 -6.31
C GLU A 41 -6.44 10.25 -5.26
N SER A 42 -6.42 9.80 -3.99
CA SER A 42 -6.97 10.56 -2.85
C SER A 42 -5.95 11.48 -2.20
N LEU A 43 -4.67 11.33 -2.55
CA LEU A 43 -3.55 12.05 -1.97
C LEU A 43 -3.07 13.16 -2.91
N ASN A 44 -2.23 14.02 -2.35
CA ASN A 44 -1.43 15.02 -3.03
C ASN A 44 -0.07 15.14 -2.29
N PRO A 45 0.91 15.90 -2.80
CA PRO A 45 2.22 15.99 -2.16
C PRO A 45 2.20 16.39 -0.67
N ASP A 46 1.28 17.27 -0.27
CA ASP A 46 1.20 17.75 1.11
C ASP A 46 0.56 16.74 2.05
N SER A 47 -0.56 16.13 1.64
CA SER A 47 -1.22 15.06 2.41
C SER A 47 -0.33 13.82 2.50
N PHE A 48 0.41 13.46 1.45
CA PHE A 48 1.36 12.36 1.51
C PHE A 48 2.54 12.64 2.46
N ARG A 49 3.03 13.90 2.50
CA ARG A 49 4.03 14.31 3.49
C ARG A 49 3.50 14.15 4.91
N ALA A 50 2.27 14.60 5.17
CA ALA A 50 1.61 14.45 6.47
C ALA A 50 1.38 12.97 6.84
N LEU A 51 1.04 12.11 5.88
CA LEU A 51 0.97 10.65 6.08
C LEU A 51 2.33 10.08 6.51
N CYS A 52 3.39 10.45 5.80
CA CYS A 52 4.76 10.02 6.12
C CYS A 52 5.19 10.46 7.53
N GLU A 53 4.91 11.72 7.90
CA GLU A 53 5.18 12.25 9.24
C GLU A 53 4.38 11.51 10.32
N SER A 54 3.09 11.26 10.06
CA SER A 54 2.22 10.49 10.97
C SER A 54 2.76 9.09 11.21
N CYS A 55 3.14 8.37 10.16
CA CYS A 55 3.78 7.05 10.26
C CYS A 55 5.07 7.09 11.09
N ARG A 56 5.97 8.06 10.83
CA ARG A 56 7.24 8.21 11.57
C ARG A 56 7.05 8.56 13.05
N SER A 57 5.96 9.22 13.40
CA SER A 57 5.67 9.61 14.80
C SER A 57 5.23 8.44 15.69
N ILE A 58 5.00 7.26 15.12
CA ILE A 58 4.51 6.07 15.82
C ILE A 58 5.70 5.17 16.15
N GLY A 59 6.03 5.06 17.43
CA GLY A 59 7.22 4.31 17.89
C GLY A 59 6.96 2.89 18.38
N ASP A 60 5.71 2.50 18.61
CA ASP A 60 5.32 1.22 19.21
C ASP A 60 4.85 0.16 18.19
N CYS A 61 4.70 0.55 16.93
CA CYS A 61 4.46 -0.29 15.76
C CYS A 61 5.27 0.26 14.58
N LEU A 62 5.91 -0.59 13.78
CA LEU A 62 6.61 -0.11 12.59
C LEU A 62 5.60 0.27 11.51
N MET A 63 5.38 1.57 11.33
CA MET A 63 4.52 2.11 10.28
C MET A 63 5.37 2.54 9.09
N VAL A 64 5.17 1.90 7.93
CA VAL A 64 5.91 2.17 6.70
C VAL A 64 4.99 2.88 5.71
N PRO A 65 5.27 4.12 5.30
CA PRO A 65 4.44 4.82 4.33
C PRO A 65 4.61 4.24 2.93
N GLY A 66 3.61 4.53 2.10
CA GLY A 66 3.46 4.04 0.75
C GLY A 66 2.12 4.51 0.18
N TYR A 67 1.76 4.03 -1.00
CA TYR A 67 0.47 4.31 -1.61
C TYR A 67 0.08 3.25 -2.64
N GLU A 68 -1.22 3.08 -2.85
CA GLU A 68 -1.80 2.27 -3.93
C GLU A 68 -2.18 3.19 -5.09
N ARG A 69 -1.59 3.00 -6.27
CA ARG A 69 -1.85 3.83 -7.46
C ARG A 69 -2.44 2.99 -8.59
N SER A 70 -3.36 3.58 -9.35
CA SER A 70 -4.07 2.93 -10.44
C SER A 70 -3.43 3.24 -11.80
N TRP A 71 -3.08 2.19 -12.55
CA TRP A 71 -2.77 2.27 -13.97
C TRP A 71 -3.84 1.58 -14.77
N LYS A 72 -4.69 2.35 -15.46
CA LYS A 72 -5.77 1.81 -16.31
C LYS A 72 -6.68 0.81 -15.56
N GLY A 73 -6.91 1.03 -14.27
CA GLY A 73 -7.74 0.16 -13.42
C GLY A 73 -6.99 -0.97 -12.69
N TYR A 74 -5.69 -1.15 -12.97
CA TYR A 74 -4.83 -2.08 -12.24
C TYR A 74 -4.15 -1.36 -11.08
N HIS A 75 -4.26 -1.92 -9.89
CA HIS A 75 -3.76 -1.30 -8.68
C HIS A 75 -2.36 -1.84 -8.36
N VAL A 76 -1.44 -0.92 -8.09
CA VAL A 76 -0.04 -1.23 -7.81
C VAL A 76 0.40 -0.46 -6.58
N LEU A 77 0.99 -1.16 -5.63
CA LEU A 77 1.49 -0.60 -4.37
C LEU A 77 2.92 -0.12 -4.56
N ALA A 78 3.24 1.07 -4.04
CA ALA A 78 4.60 1.45 -3.70
C ALA A 78 4.78 1.34 -2.20
N LEU A 79 5.38 0.23 -1.77
CA LEU A 79 5.68 -0.05 -0.38
C LEU A 79 6.99 0.64 0.00
N GLY A 80 6.99 1.42 1.09
CA GLY A 80 8.19 2.12 1.54
C GLY A 80 8.51 3.39 0.75
N ALA A 81 7.58 3.91 -0.06
CA ALA A 81 7.74 5.22 -0.65
C ALA A 81 7.70 6.29 0.45
N ASN A 82 8.74 7.12 0.51
CA ASN A 82 8.90 8.19 1.49
C ASN A 82 8.82 9.59 0.85
N GLU A 83 8.66 9.65 -0.48
CA GLU A 83 8.50 10.84 -1.30
C GLU A 83 7.37 10.63 -2.32
N TRP A 84 6.88 11.75 -2.87
CA TRP A 84 5.81 11.74 -3.86
C TRP A 84 6.36 11.51 -5.28
N TYR A 85 6.04 10.36 -5.88
CA TYR A 85 6.36 10.06 -7.27
C TYR A 85 5.08 9.97 -8.11
N ASP A 86 4.97 10.84 -9.11
CA ASP A 86 3.79 10.99 -9.98
C ASP A 86 4.15 10.88 -11.48
N ASP A 87 5.06 9.95 -11.81
CA ASP A 87 5.41 9.70 -13.21
C ASP A 87 4.23 9.06 -13.94
N ALA A 88 3.98 9.49 -15.18
CA ALA A 88 2.87 8.96 -15.98
C ALA A 88 3.11 7.48 -16.37
N GLU A 89 4.35 7.16 -16.77
CA GLU A 89 4.74 5.82 -17.15
C GLU A 89 5.05 4.97 -15.93
N ILE A 90 4.43 3.80 -15.84
CA ILE A 90 4.58 2.89 -14.69
C ILE A 90 6.03 2.43 -14.50
N GLY A 91 6.78 2.25 -15.60
CA GLY A 91 8.18 1.84 -15.56
C GLY A 91 9.08 2.88 -14.89
N ASP A 92 8.89 4.15 -15.23
CA ASP A 92 9.65 5.27 -14.65
C ASP A 92 9.31 5.47 -13.18
N TRP A 93 8.02 5.39 -12.85
CA TRP A 93 7.54 5.43 -11.47
C TRP A 93 8.15 4.28 -10.64
N ALA A 94 8.07 3.04 -11.14
CA ALA A 94 8.60 1.86 -10.46
C ALA A 94 10.12 1.95 -10.26
N LEU A 95 10.85 2.47 -11.26
CA LEU A 95 12.29 2.69 -11.15
C LEU A 95 12.62 3.69 -10.04
N LYS A 96 11.87 4.79 -9.89
CA LYS A 96 12.08 5.76 -8.80
C LYS A 96 11.78 5.17 -7.43
N VAL A 97 10.68 4.43 -7.29
CA VAL A 97 10.32 3.73 -6.05
C VAL A 97 11.47 2.81 -5.63
N ARG A 98 11.97 1.97 -6.54
CA ARG A 98 13.11 1.07 -6.28
C ARG A 98 14.39 1.80 -5.91
N ARG A 99 14.73 2.89 -6.62
CA ARG A 99 15.95 3.68 -6.35
C ARG A 99 15.98 4.26 -4.94
N HIS A 100 14.82 4.46 -4.32
CA HIS A 100 14.69 4.96 -2.94
C HIS A 100 14.38 3.84 -1.94
N GLY A 101 14.62 2.58 -2.32
CA GLY A 101 14.50 1.42 -1.43
C GLY A 101 13.08 0.90 -1.24
N GLY A 102 12.11 1.41 -2.01
CA GLY A 102 10.74 0.89 -2.03
C GLY A 102 10.59 -0.38 -2.87
N ILE A 103 9.44 -1.04 -2.72
CA ILE A 103 9.06 -2.26 -3.45
C ILE A 103 7.75 -2.00 -4.19
N VAL A 104 7.69 -2.43 -5.44
CA VAL A 104 6.50 -2.31 -6.28
C VAL A 104 5.72 -3.62 -6.28
N VAL A 105 4.44 -3.59 -5.94
CA VAL A 105 3.63 -4.81 -5.77
C VAL A 105 2.32 -4.73 -6.54
N LEU A 106 2.01 -5.74 -7.34
CA LEU A 106 0.68 -5.87 -7.94
C LEU A 106 -0.34 -6.24 -6.85
N ALA A 107 -1.37 -5.43 -6.67
CA ALA A 107 -2.42 -5.68 -5.69
C ALA A 107 -3.56 -6.55 -6.27
N HIS A 108 -4.15 -7.38 -5.41
CA HIS A 108 -5.34 -8.21 -5.61
C HIS A 108 -5.56 -8.73 -7.04
N PRO A 109 -4.63 -9.53 -7.62
CA PRO A 109 -4.73 -10.00 -9.01
C PRO A 109 -6.01 -10.80 -9.32
N THR A 110 -6.66 -11.39 -8.31
CA THR A 110 -7.97 -12.04 -8.47
C THR A 110 -9.04 -11.07 -8.99
N ARG A 111 -8.98 -9.77 -8.62
CA ARG A 111 -9.85 -8.72 -9.18
C ARG A 111 -9.81 -8.67 -10.69
N TYR A 112 -8.65 -8.96 -11.26
CA TYR A 112 -8.37 -8.92 -12.69
C TYR A 112 -8.44 -10.31 -13.34
N ARG A 113 -8.93 -11.33 -12.62
CA ARG A 113 -8.92 -12.75 -13.05
C ARG A 113 -7.52 -13.20 -13.48
N HIS A 114 -6.49 -12.66 -12.83
CA HIS A 114 -5.07 -12.85 -13.17
C HIS A 114 -4.70 -12.45 -14.61
N GLN A 115 -5.52 -11.63 -15.27
CA GLN A 115 -5.23 -11.08 -16.60
C GLN A 115 -4.62 -9.69 -16.42
N VAL A 116 -3.30 -9.62 -16.43
CA VAL A 116 -2.55 -8.38 -16.19
C VAL A 116 -1.67 -8.07 -17.41
N PRO A 117 -1.71 -6.83 -17.94
CA PRO A 117 -0.85 -6.43 -19.05
C PRO A 117 0.64 -6.57 -18.70
N ALA A 118 1.45 -7.05 -19.65
CA ALA A 118 2.88 -7.26 -19.46
C ALA A 118 3.62 -6.02 -18.91
N PRO A 119 3.39 -4.78 -19.38
CA PRO A 119 4.09 -3.61 -18.83
C PRO A 119 3.83 -3.36 -17.33
N ILE A 120 2.66 -3.76 -16.82
CA ILE A 120 2.33 -3.64 -15.40
C ILE A 120 3.01 -4.74 -14.59
N LEU A 121 2.94 -5.97 -15.09
CA LEU A 121 3.58 -7.11 -14.45
C LEU A 121 5.10 -6.97 -14.40
N GLU A 122 5.72 -6.50 -15.49
CA GLU A 122 7.16 -6.24 -15.60
C GLU A 122 7.64 -5.10 -14.69
N ALA A 123 6.76 -4.15 -14.33
CA ALA A 123 7.09 -3.08 -13.40
C ALA A 123 7.10 -3.55 -11.94
N CYS A 124 6.39 -4.64 -11.62
CA CYS A 124 6.21 -5.13 -10.25
C CYS A 124 7.36 -6.07 -9.82
N ASP A 125 7.77 -5.92 -8.56
CA ASP A 125 8.76 -6.78 -7.90
C ASP A 125 8.10 -7.97 -7.19
N ALA A 126 6.83 -7.83 -6.83
CA ALA A 126 6.03 -8.87 -6.19
C ALA A 126 4.54 -8.79 -6.58
N VAL A 127 3.79 -9.81 -6.17
CA VAL A 127 2.34 -9.92 -6.39
C VAL A 127 1.67 -10.29 -5.07
N GLU A 128 0.56 -9.61 -4.75
CA GLU A 128 -0.29 -9.98 -3.63
C GLU A 128 -0.98 -11.32 -3.90
N VAL A 129 -0.83 -12.26 -2.98
CA VAL A 129 -1.48 -13.59 -3.04
C VAL A 129 -2.49 -13.80 -1.91
N TRP A 130 -2.53 -12.86 -0.95
CA TRP A 130 -3.46 -12.89 0.17
C TRP A 130 -3.99 -11.49 0.53
N ASN A 131 -5.22 -11.20 0.11
CA ASN A 131 -6.04 -10.02 0.36
C ASN A 131 -7.34 -10.40 1.11
N SER A 132 -7.66 -9.70 2.20
CA SER A 132 -8.81 -10.02 3.05
C SER A 132 -10.17 -9.59 2.49
N LYS A 133 -10.29 -8.89 1.36
CA LYS A 133 -11.62 -8.57 0.81
C LYS A 133 -12.27 -9.87 0.29
N PRO A 134 -13.53 -10.18 0.64
CA PRO A 134 -14.18 -11.45 0.28
C PRO A 134 -14.22 -11.79 -1.21
N ALA A 135 -14.09 -10.77 -2.08
CA ALA A 135 -14.06 -10.92 -3.54
C ALA A 135 -12.63 -10.94 -4.13
N TYR A 136 -11.60 -10.83 -3.30
CA TYR A 136 -10.18 -10.86 -3.67
C TYR A 136 -9.49 -12.09 -3.07
N ASP A 137 -8.17 -12.01 -2.90
CA ASP A 137 -7.29 -13.13 -2.59
C ASP A 137 -7.37 -13.60 -1.12
N GLY A 138 -8.39 -14.28 -0.62
CA GLY A 138 -8.22 -15.15 0.58
C GLY A 138 -8.90 -14.76 1.90
N SER A 139 -9.23 -15.81 2.65
CA SER A 139 -10.37 -15.86 3.58
C SER A 139 -10.02 -15.75 5.08
N ILE A 140 -8.79 -15.38 5.45
CA ILE A 140 -8.31 -15.57 6.84
C ILE A 140 -7.58 -14.36 7.44
N GLY A 141 -7.62 -13.19 6.80
CA GLY A 141 -7.10 -11.96 7.40
C GLY A 141 -8.09 -11.42 8.44
N PRO A 142 -7.65 -10.69 9.49
CA PRO A 142 -8.61 -9.91 10.28
C PRO A 142 -9.38 -9.00 9.32
N HIS A 143 -10.70 -9.17 9.26
CA HIS A 143 -11.61 -8.21 8.67
C HIS A 143 -11.90 -7.17 9.76
N PRO A 144 -11.30 -5.96 9.71
CA PRO A 144 -11.73 -4.87 10.58
C PRO A 144 -13.19 -4.52 10.29
#